data_AF-A0A0F4G8C1-F1
#
_entry.id   AF-A0A0F4G8C1-F1
#
_cell.length_a   1.000
_cell.length_b   1.000
_cell.length_c   1.000
_cell.angle_alpha   90.00
_cell.angle_beta   90.00
_cell.angle_gamma   90.00
#
_symmetry.space_group_name_H-M   'P 1'
#
loop_
_entity.id
_entity.type
_entity.pdbx_description
1 polymer ?
#
loop_
_entity_poly.entity_id
_entity_poly.type
_entity_poly.pdbx_seq_one_letter_code
_entity_poly.pdbx_strand_id
1 'polypeptide(L)'
;MGFQQLWALTVLLVLNFTAGCNVNPDSSMDTFHLVDPDMHPVVRIGNQLLLSSNNLGREDDAPIFYFQRPASAPQGAYDLILAEHDATPPHWVAQTEEGNLVLTDASTGPSGQVVNGQDLVTSVFTIDCEGAVSVIREGKHAALTARNGASVEKALTAFNYGDEAFKRRATELASLGLMLDPRSLTKRDAYRCPPGSCAKAKPGARPTSSNGCGPEKYYHWVPELDFHDCCDAHDICYDSCASPSSSYCNNQFHDCMMAKCDRKYHGIGIGLRSGCKATAEIYTKAVQGRWADDLFTKYGNERCLCRPQYC
;
A
#
# COMPACT_ATOMS: atom_id res chain seq x y z
N MET A 1 -21.75 18.78 -54.15
CA MET A 1 -22.18 18.13 -52.89
C MET A 1 -21.39 16.84 -52.78
N GLY A 2 -20.34 16.85 -51.97
CA GLY A 2 -19.21 15.92 -52.05
C GLY A 2 -19.23 14.84 -50.97
N PHE A 3 -18.89 13.63 -51.41
CA PHE A 3 -18.87 12.33 -50.75
C PHE A 3 -17.82 12.20 -49.61
N GLN A 4 -17.78 13.12 -48.64
CA GLN A 4 -16.77 13.11 -47.57
C GLN A 4 -17.28 13.35 -46.13
N GLN A 5 -18.59 13.29 -45.87
CA GLN A 5 -19.12 13.52 -44.51
C GLN A 5 -19.79 12.30 -43.85
N LEU A 6 -19.48 11.08 -44.29
CA LEU A 6 -20.11 9.85 -43.76
C LEU A 6 -19.14 8.86 -43.07
N TRP A 7 -17.92 9.30 -42.74
CA TRP A 7 -16.91 8.47 -42.04
C TRP A 7 -16.53 8.99 -40.64
N ALA A 8 -17.39 9.78 -39.99
CA ALA A 8 -17.16 10.29 -38.64
C ALA A 8 -18.24 9.89 -37.62
N LEU A 9 -19.10 8.91 -37.93
CA LEU A 9 -20.16 8.45 -37.02
C LEU A 9 -20.15 6.94 -36.73
N THR A 10 -19.11 6.20 -37.12
CA THR A 10 -19.02 4.74 -36.90
C THR A 10 -17.77 4.30 -36.14
N VAL A 11 -17.12 5.21 -35.39
CA VAL A 11 -16.01 4.89 -34.46
C VAL A 11 -16.32 5.34 -33.02
N LEU A 12 -17.57 5.68 -32.72
CA LEU A 12 -18.02 6.03 -31.35
C LEU A 12 -18.79 4.91 -30.64
N LEU A 13 -18.71 3.67 -31.14
CA LEU A 13 -19.48 2.53 -30.65
C LEU A 13 -18.65 1.25 -30.42
N VAL A 14 -17.38 1.36 -30.00
CA VAL A 14 -16.71 0.30 -29.20
C VAL A 14 -15.61 0.91 -28.30
N LEU A 15 -15.90 2.03 -27.63
CA LEU A 15 -15.24 2.26 -26.34
C LEU A 15 -16.16 1.63 -25.32
N ASN A 16 -16.02 0.31 -25.14
CA ASN A 16 -16.34 -0.29 -23.86
C ASN A 16 -15.44 0.44 -22.86
N PHE A 17 -15.98 1.50 -22.24
CA PHE A 17 -15.55 1.89 -20.92
C PHE A 17 -15.85 0.68 -20.04
N THR A 18 -14.91 -0.28 -20.00
CA THR A 18 -14.84 -1.20 -18.89
C THR A 18 -14.69 -0.30 -17.67
N ALA A 19 -15.71 -0.26 -16.82
CA ALA A 19 -15.52 0.22 -15.46
C ALA A 19 -14.22 -0.42 -14.96
N GLY A 20 -13.22 0.40 -14.64
CA GLY A 20 -11.92 -0.12 -14.23
C GLY A 20 -12.12 -0.99 -12.99
N CYS A 21 -11.64 -2.24 -13.04
CA CYS A 21 -11.63 -3.12 -11.88
C CYS A 21 -10.79 -2.48 -10.77
N ASN A 22 -11.17 -2.69 -9.51
CA ASN A 22 -10.53 -2.07 -8.34
C ASN A 22 -9.04 -2.41 -8.21
N VAL A 23 -8.70 -3.62 -8.65
CA VAL A 23 -7.32 -4.10 -8.77
C VAL A 23 -7.18 -4.77 -10.14
N ASN A 24 -6.14 -4.41 -10.87
CA ASN A 24 -5.72 -5.09 -12.07
C ASN A 24 -4.69 -6.18 -11.74
N PRO A 25 -5.07 -7.47 -11.72
CA PRO A 25 -4.15 -8.54 -11.35
C PRO A 25 -3.03 -8.79 -12.38
N ASP A 26 -3.13 -8.23 -13.58
CA ASP A 26 -2.09 -8.28 -14.61
C ASP A 26 -1.03 -7.19 -14.46
N SER A 27 -1.19 -6.31 -13.47
CA SER A 27 -0.26 -5.22 -13.19
C SER A 27 0.37 -5.41 -11.82
N SER A 28 1.66 -5.74 -11.77
CA SER A 28 2.42 -5.72 -10.52
C SER A 28 2.56 -4.32 -9.92
N MET A 29 2.16 -3.26 -10.65
CA MET A 29 2.07 -1.90 -10.14
C MET A 29 0.79 -1.64 -9.34
N ASP A 30 -0.21 -2.52 -9.44
CA ASP A 30 -1.46 -2.37 -8.72
C ASP A 30 -1.38 -3.13 -7.40
N THR A 31 -0.96 -2.41 -6.38
CA THR A 31 -0.74 -2.93 -5.04
C THR A 31 -1.94 -2.67 -4.15
N PHE A 32 -2.18 -3.58 -3.21
CA PHE A 32 -3.34 -3.52 -2.33
C PHE A 32 -3.04 -4.14 -0.96
N HIS A 33 -3.88 -3.85 0.02
CA HIS A 33 -3.94 -4.58 1.28
C HIS A 33 -5.03 -5.67 1.21
N LEU A 34 -4.97 -6.66 2.09
CA LEU A 34 -6.07 -7.60 2.27
C LEU A 34 -6.80 -7.26 3.56
N VAL A 35 -8.12 -7.17 3.49
CA VAL A 35 -8.99 -6.87 4.64
C VAL A 35 -10.19 -7.80 4.68
N ASP A 36 -10.75 -7.99 5.87
CA ASP A 36 -12.07 -8.63 6.04
C ASP A 36 -13.23 -7.62 5.78
N PRO A 37 -14.51 -8.06 5.80
CA PRO A 37 -15.66 -7.17 5.59
C PRO A 37 -15.84 -6.09 6.67
N ASP A 38 -15.21 -6.28 7.82
CA ASP A 38 -15.20 -5.33 8.95
C ASP A 38 -13.94 -4.44 8.93
N MET A 39 -13.15 -4.49 7.85
CA MET A 39 -11.91 -3.73 7.63
C MET A 39 -10.74 -4.09 8.55
N HIS A 40 -10.73 -5.29 9.13
CA HIS A 40 -9.54 -5.81 9.81
C HIS A 40 -8.48 -6.18 8.76
N PRO A 41 -7.28 -5.60 8.80
CA PRO A 41 -6.23 -5.96 7.88
C PRO A 41 -5.68 -7.36 8.18
N VAL A 42 -5.24 -8.02 7.12
CA VAL A 42 -4.25 -9.09 7.25
C VAL A 42 -2.95 -8.47 7.74
N VAL A 43 -2.35 -9.10 8.75
CA VAL A 43 -1.07 -8.72 9.34
C VAL A 43 -0.09 -9.89 9.29
N ARG A 44 1.20 -9.57 9.27
CA ARG A 44 2.27 -10.58 9.29
C ARG A 44 2.71 -10.87 10.73
N ILE A 45 2.68 -12.13 11.13
CA ILE A 45 3.23 -12.61 12.40
C ILE A 45 4.21 -13.75 12.11
N GLY A 46 5.50 -13.43 12.08
CA GLY A 46 6.54 -14.36 11.63
C GLY A 46 6.33 -14.74 10.17
N ASN A 47 6.06 -16.02 9.91
CA ASN A 47 5.79 -16.55 8.58
C ASN A 47 4.29 -16.68 8.26
N GLN A 48 3.41 -16.31 9.19
CA GLN A 48 1.96 -16.44 9.02
C GLN A 48 1.33 -15.10 8.67
N LEU A 49 0.26 -15.18 7.88
CA LEU A 49 -0.62 -14.06 7.57
C LEU A 49 -1.97 -14.30 8.26
N LEU A 50 -2.33 -13.41 9.19
CA LEU A 50 -3.50 -13.56 10.06
C LEU A 50 -4.34 -12.29 10.01
N LEU A 51 -5.64 -12.38 10.30
CA LEU A 51 -6.47 -11.19 10.52
C LEU A 51 -6.10 -10.54 11.86
N SER A 52 -5.87 -9.24 11.83
CA SER A 52 -5.71 -8.44 13.04
C SER A 52 -6.95 -8.55 13.94
N SER A 53 -6.74 -8.69 15.25
CA SER A 53 -7.83 -8.65 16.25
C SER A 53 -8.41 -7.24 16.45
N ASN A 54 -7.72 -6.23 15.91
CA ASN A 54 -8.07 -4.83 16.05
C ASN A 54 -8.19 -4.21 14.65
N ASN A 55 -9.14 -3.30 14.43
CA ASN A 55 -9.33 -2.59 13.15
C ASN A 55 -8.12 -1.74 12.71
N LEU A 56 -7.13 -1.60 13.60
CA LEU A 56 -5.96 -0.74 13.46
C LEU A 56 -4.70 -1.60 13.53
N GLY A 57 -4.49 -2.53 12.59
CA GLY A 57 -3.18 -3.18 12.45
C GLY A 57 -2.11 -2.09 12.59
N ARG A 58 -1.08 -2.30 13.43
CA ARG A 58 -0.01 -1.30 13.51
C ARG A 58 0.48 -1.08 12.08
N GLU A 59 0.67 0.17 11.69
CA GLU A 59 0.93 0.58 10.30
C GLU A 59 2.17 -0.11 9.70
N ASP A 60 3.04 -0.65 10.55
CA ASP A 60 4.22 -1.43 10.22
C ASP A 60 3.97 -2.95 10.04
N ASP A 61 2.76 -3.45 10.34
CA ASP A 61 2.42 -4.88 10.37
C ASP A 61 1.42 -5.31 9.28
N ALA A 62 0.75 -4.37 8.58
CA ALA A 62 -0.21 -4.67 7.52
C ALA A 62 0.49 -4.73 6.15
N PRO A 63 0.87 -5.93 5.65
CA PRO A 63 1.57 -6.08 4.39
C PRO A 63 0.80 -5.51 3.20
N ILE A 64 1.58 -5.19 2.18
CA ILE A 64 1.09 -4.79 0.88
C ILE A 64 1.35 -5.94 -0.08
N PHE A 65 0.40 -6.17 -0.97
CA PHE A 65 0.40 -7.28 -1.90
C PHE A 65 0.26 -6.79 -3.32
N TYR A 66 0.73 -7.62 -4.26
CA TYR A 66 0.39 -7.51 -5.67
C TYR A 66 0.18 -8.90 -6.27
N PHE A 67 -0.48 -8.95 -7.41
CA PHE A 67 -0.59 -10.17 -8.20
C PHE A 67 0.50 -10.26 -9.25
N GLN A 68 0.97 -11.48 -9.48
CA GLN A 68 1.83 -11.81 -10.61
C GLN A 68 1.25 -13.04 -11.30
N ARG A 69 1.21 -13.03 -12.64
CA ARG A 69 0.80 -14.22 -13.41
C ARG A 69 1.99 -15.15 -13.62
N PRO A 70 2.02 -16.36 -13.01
CA PRO A 70 3.06 -17.34 -13.29
C PRO A 70 2.73 -18.12 -14.56
N ALA A 71 3.76 -18.59 -15.27
CA ALA A 71 3.58 -19.31 -16.54
C ALA A 71 2.82 -20.64 -16.37
N SER A 72 2.83 -21.21 -15.17
CA SER A 72 2.21 -22.49 -14.82
C SER A 72 0.80 -22.37 -14.23
N ALA A 73 0.29 -21.16 -13.99
CA ALA A 73 -1.03 -20.97 -13.37
C ALA A 73 -2.19 -21.37 -14.32
N PRO A 74 -3.30 -21.88 -13.77
CA PRO A 74 -4.59 -21.89 -14.47
C PRO A 74 -4.97 -20.50 -14.99
N GLN A 75 -5.80 -20.44 -16.03
CA GLN A 75 -6.29 -19.17 -16.55
C GLN A 75 -7.02 -18.38 -15.46
N GLY A 76 -6.62 -17.12 -15.26
CA GLY A 76 -7.20 -16.24 -14.25
C GLY A 76 -6.69 -16.48 -12.83
N ALA A 77 -5.72 -17.39 -12.64
CA ALA A 77 -5.02 -17.58 -11.38
C ALA A 77 -3.66 -16.87 -11.38
N TYR A 78 -3.26 -16.42 -10.20
CA TYR A 78 -2.09 -15.60 -9.97
C TYR A 78 -1.34 -16.07 -8.72
N ASP A 79 -0.07 -15.74 -8.66
CA ASP A 79 0.66 -15.64 -7.41
C ASP A 79 0.24 -14.35 -6.69
N LEU A 80 0.12 -14.45 -5.38
CA LEU A 80 -0.06 -13.32 -4.48
C LEU A 80 1.26 -13.10 -3.75
N ILE A 81 1.85 -11.92 -3.86
CA ILE A 81 3.23 -11.67 -3.45
C ILE A 81 3.29 -10.47 -2.52
N LEU A 82 4.13 -10.54 -1.49
CA LEU A 82 4.43 -9.39 -0.65
C LEU A 82 5.21 -8.32 -1.43
N ALA A 83 4.68 -7.10 -1.42
CA ALA A 83 5.30 -5.87 -1.91
C ALA A 83 6.10 -5.17 -0.80
N GLU A 84 6.84 -5.94 0.02
CA GLU A 84 7.75 -5.38 1.01
C GLU A 84 9.07 -5.00 0.33
N HIS A 85 9.45 -3.72 0.39
CA HIS A 85 10.59 -3.16 -0.34
C HIS A 85 11.97 -3.69 0.11
N ASP A 86 12.08 -4.22 1.32
CA ASP A 86 13.34 -4.69 1.91
C ASP A 86 13.43 -6.23 1.96
N ALA A 87 12.38 -6.93 1.52
CA ALA A 87 12.35 -8.38 1.50
C ALA A 87 12.97 -8.91 0.20
N THR A 88 14.27 -9.19 0.26
CA THR A 88 15.03 -9.82 -0.81
C THR A 88 15.56 -11.17 -0.33
N PRO A 89 15.08 -12.30 -0.88
CA PRO A 89 14.11 -12.44 -1.98
C PRO A 89 12.66 -12.04 -1.59
N PRO A 90 11.78 -11.74 -2.57
CA PRO A 90 10.36 -11.51 -2.29
C PRO A 90 9.74 -12.78 -1.72
N HIS A 91 8.65 -12.62 -0.96
CA HIS A 91 7.93 -13.76 -0.39
C HIS A 91 6.58 -13.93 -1.06
N TRP A 92 6.27 -15.17 -1.42
CA TRP A 92 4.98 -15.58 -1.97
C TRP A 92 4.04 -15.95 -0.84
N VAL A 93 2.77 -15.57 -0.98
CA VAL A 93 1.69 -16.09 -0.15
C VAL A 93 1.36 -17.49 -0.66
N ALA A 94 1.53 -18.49 0.21
CA ALA A 94 1.07 -19.84 -0.01
C ALA A 94 -0.11 -20.15 0.91
N GLN A 95 -0.98 -21.03 0.44
CA GLN A 95 -2.07 -21.58 1.25
C GLN A 95 -1.76 -23.04 1.60
N THR A 96 -1.83 -23.38 2.89
CA THR A 96 -1.68 -24.76 3.38
C THR A 96 -2.92 -25.61 3.07
N GLU A 97 -2.85 -26.92 3.32
CA GLU A 97 -4.00 -27.82 3.20
C GLU A 97 -5.17 -27.40 4.12
N GLU A 98 -4.87 -26.87 5.31
CA GLU A 98 -5.87 -26.37 6.27
C GLU A 98 -6.39 -24.95 5.96
N GLY A 99 -6.02 -24.40 4.80
CA GLY A 99 -6.44 -23.08 4.34
C GLY A 99 -5.69 -21.90 4.98
N ASN A 100 -4.66 -22.15 5.80
CA ASN A 100 -3.89 -21.09 6.43
C ASN A 100 -3.00 -20.38 5.39
N LEU A 101 -2.79 -19.08 5.58
CA LEU A 101 -1.92 -18.28 4.73
C LEU A 101 -0.55 -18.13 5.37
N VAL A 102 0.48 -18.54 4.64
CA VAL A 102 1.88 -18.50 5.06
C VAL A 102 2.75 -17.90 3.96
N LEU A 103 3.96 -17.47 4.33
CA LEU A 103 4.93 -16.96 3.38
C LEU A 103 5.92 -18.08 2.97
N THR A 104 6.41 -18.01 1.74
CA THR A 104 7.44 -18.91 1.21
C THR A 104 8.40 -18.15 0.29
N ASP A 105 9.65 -18.59 0.21
CA ASP A 105 10.72 -17.90 -0.53
C ASP A 105 10.65 -18.10 -2.06
N ALA A 106 9.73 -18.97 -2.53
CA ALA A 106 9.52 -19.24 -3.95
C ALA A 106 8.08 -19.71 -4.23
N SER A 107 7.59 -19.40 -5.43
CA SER A 107 6.34 -19.95 -5.94
C SER A 107 6.42 -21.48 -6.05
N THR A 108 5.50 -22.18 -5.40
CA THR A 108 5.33 -23.63 -5.44
C THR A 108 4.41 -24.10 -6.57
N GLY A 109 3.74 -23.17 -7.27
CA GLY A 109 2.80 -23.47 -8.33
C GLY A 109 1.44 -24.01 -7.85
N PRO A 110 0.50 -24.19 -8.80
CA PRO A 110 -0.88 -24.58 -8.51
C PRO A 110 -1.04 -26.03 -8.05
N SER A 111 -0.02 -26.87 -8.26
CA SER A 111 0.00 -28.27 -7.82
C SER A 111 0.57 -28.45 -6.41
N GLY A 112 1.11 -27.39 -5.81
CA GLY A 112 1.73 -27.45 -4.49
C GLY A 112 3.12 -28.10 -4.48
N GLN A 113 3.86 -27.82 -3.40
CA GLN A 113 5.12 -28.47 -3.05
C GLN A 113 5.23 -28.60 -1.54
N VAL A 114 5.87 -29.68 -1.09
CA VAL A 114 6.20 -29.84 0.33
C VAL A 114 7.39 -28.96 0.69
N VAL A 115 7.17 -27.95 1.51
CA VAL A 115 8.19 -27.04 2.04
C VAL A 115 8.17 -27.15 3.56
N ASN A 116 9.30 -27.50 4.17
CA ASN A 116 9.43 -27.70 5.63
C ASN A 116 8.38 -28.68 6.22
N GLY A 117 7.96 -29.68 5.44
CA GLY A 117 6.98 -30.69 5.88
C GLY A 117 5.52 -30.24 5.79
N GLN A 118 5.24 -29.07 5.22
CA GLN A 118 3.89 -28.59 4.93
C GLN A 118 3.66 -28.56 3.42
N ASP A 119 2.49 -28.98 2.96
CA ASP A 119 2.11 -28.82 1.55
C ASP A 119 1.65 -27.38 1.30
N LEU A 120 2.43 -26.65 0.50
CA LEU A 120 2.24 -25.24 0.22
C LEU A 120 1.81 -25.05 -1.23
N VAL A 121 0.65 -24.46 -1.44
CA VAL A 121 0.13 -24.15 -2.78
C VAL A 121 0.13 -22.65 -3.03
N THR A 122 0.68 -22.24 -4.17
CA THR A 122 0.69 -20.87 -4.68
C THR A 122 0.04 -20.86 -6.07
N SER A 123 0.02 -19.75 -6.79
CA SER A 123 -0.54 -19.68 -8.16
C SER A 123 -2.01 -20.10 -8.29
N VAL A 124 -2.78 -19.97 -7.21
CA VAL A 124 -4.20 -20.32 -7.12
C VAL A 124 -5.07 -19.12 -6.80
N PHE A 125 -4.52 -17.94 -6.62
CA PHE A 125 -5.29 -16.77 -6.20
C PHE A 125 -5.97 -16.13 -7.40
N THR A 126 -7.20 -15.68 -7.19
CA THR A 126 -8.06 -15.03 -8.18
C THR A 126 -8.67 -13.79 -7.55
N ILE A 127 -9.08 -12.84 -8.39
CA ILE A 127 -9.71 -11.59 -7.94
C ILE A 127 -10.80 -11.19 -8.94
N ASP A 128 -11.92 -10.68 -8.43
CA ASP A 128 -12.96 -10.06 -9.27
C ASP A 128 -12.78 -8.53 -9.37
N CYS A 129 -13.67 -7.86 -10.12
CA CYS A 129 -13.51 -6.44 -10.36
C CYS A 129 -13.86 -5.57 -9.15
N GLU A 130 -14.61 -6.12 -8.20
CA GLU A 130 -14.96 -5.52 -6.93
C GLU A 130 -13.82 -5.68 -5.89
N GLY A 131 -12.87 -6.58 -6.16
CA GLY A 131 -11.68 -6.83 -5.35
C GLY A 131 -11.79 -8.06 -4.46
N ALA A 132 -12.87 -8.85 -4.53
CA ALA A 132 -12.98 -10.06 -3.73
C ALA A 132 -11.91 -11.06 -4.15
N VAL A 133 -11.12 -11.53 -3.18
CA VAL A 133 -10.04 -12.49 -3.45
C VAL A 133 -10.54 -13.89 -3.20
N SER A 134 -10.25 -14.79 -4.13
CA SER A 134 -10.65 -16.19 -4.06
C SER A 134 -9.47 -17.10 -4.39
N VAL A 135 -9.58 -18.36 -4.03
CA VAL A 135 -8.65 -19.42 -4.48
C VAL A 135 -9.36 -20.35 -5.47
N ILE A 136 -8.66 -20.72 -6.53
CA ILE A 136 -9.09 -21.74 -7.49
C ILE A 136 -8.25 -23.00 -7.33
N ARG A 137 -8.90 -24.12 -6.97
CA ARG A 137 -8.28 -25.45 -6.92
C ARG A 137 -9.17 -26.45 -7.62
N GLU A 138 -8.60 -27.25 -8.52
CA GLU A 138 -9.34 -28.26 -9.30
C GLU A 138 -10.59 -27.70 -10.01
N GLY A 139 -10.54 -26.43 -10.44
CA GLY A 139 -11.65 -25.72 -11.09
C GLY A 139 -12.75 -25.23 -10.15
N LYS A 140 -12.61 -25.40 -8.83
CA LYS A 140 -13.54 -24.86 -7.82
C LYS A 140 -13.00 -23.56 -7.26
N HIS A 141 -13.87 -22.55 -7.19
CA HIS A 141 -13.58 -21.27 -6.54
C HIS A 141 -14.08 -21.29 -5.10
N ALA A 142 -13.26 -20.82 -4.18
CA ALA A 142 -13.63 -20.54 -2.80
C ALA A 142 -13.12 -19.16 -2.40
N ALA A 143 -13.87 -18.42 -1.57
CA ALA A 143 -13.38 -17.17 -1.03
C ALA A 143 -12.07 -17.41 -0.27
N LEU A 144 -11.09 -16.53 -0.48
CA LEU A 144 -9.87 -16.55 0.31
C LEU A 144 -10.23 -16.10 1.72
N THR A 145 -9.93 -16.90 2.73
CA THR A 145 -10.16 -16.53 4.14
C THR A 145 -8.84 -16.42 4.89
N ALA A 146 -8.84 -15.62 5.95
CA ALA A 146 -7.79 -15.66 6.96
C ALA A 146 -8.41 -15.78 8.36
N ARG A 147 -7.65 -16.39 9.28
CA ARG A 147 -8.04 -16.57 10.67
C ARG A 147 -7.56 -15.39 11.51
N ASN A 148 -8.36 -14.96 12.47
CA ASN A 148 -7.84 -14.18 13.60
C ASN A 148 -7.36 -15.12 14.73
N GLY A 149 -6.70 -14.57 15.76
CA GLY A 149 -6.24 -15.36 16.92
C GLY A 149 -7.36 -16.10 17.70
N ALA A 150 -8.64 -15.88 17.37
CA ALA A 150 -9.80 -16.59 17.89
C ALA A 150 -10.37 -17.64 16.89
N SER A 151 -9.61 -17.99 15.84
CA SER A 151 -9.94 -18.98 14.80
C SER A 151 -11.15 -18.65 13.92
N VAL A 152 -11.63 -17.40 13.92
CA VAL A 152 -12.72 -16.98 13.04
C VAL A 152 -12.17 -16.73 11.64
N GLU A 153 -12.72 -17.41 10.65
CA GLU A 153 -12.41 -17.22 9.23
C GLU A 153 -13.34 -16.19 8.61
N LYS A 154 -12.78 -15.23 7.88
CA LYS A 154 -13.56 -14.27 7.10
C LYS A 154 -12.97 -14.10 5.70
N ALA A 155 -13.86 -13.86 4.74
CA ALA A 155 -13.50 -13.65 3.35
C ALA A 155 -12.69 -12.35 3.18
N LEU A 156 -11.64 -12.42 2.38
CA LEU A 156 -10.71 -11.32 2.14
C LEU A 156 -11.06 -10.58 0.86
N THR A 157 -10.95 -9.26 0.94
CA THR A 157 -11.06 -8.35 -0.19
C THR A 157 -9.72 -7.64 -0.36
N ALA A 158 -9.24 -7.61 -1.59
CA ALA A 158 -8.14 -6.77 -2.01
C ALA A 158 -8.60 -5.32 -2.01
N PHE A 159 -7.79 -4.50 -1.37
CA PHE A 159 -8.22 -3.22 -0.90
C PHE A 159 -7.20 -2.16 -1.29
N ASN A 160 -7.61 -1.29 -2.22
CA ASN A 160 -6.84 -0.16 -2.70
C ASN A 160 -7.58 1.14 -2.36
N TYR A 161 -6.95 2.02 -1.57
CA TYR A 161 -7.55 3.26 -1.06
C TYR A 161 -7.93 4.30 -2.10
N GLY A 162 -7.60 4.06 -3.36
CA GLY A 162 -7.90 4.97 -4.44
C GLY A 162 -9.38 5.09 -4.83
N ASP A 163 -10.27 4.22 -4.32
CA ASP A 163 -11.68 4.12 -4.71
C ASP A 163 -12.61 5.09 -3.93
N GLU A 164 -13.48 5.80 -4.66
CA GLU A 164 -14.51 6.71 -4.13
C GLU A 164 -15.64 5.98 -3.38
N ALA A 165 -15.93 4.72 -3.71
CA ALA A 165 -16.86 3.88 -2.95
C ALA A 165 -16.35 3.63 -1.53
N PHE A 166 -15.04 3.45 -1.39
CA PHE A 166 -14.41 3.26 -0.10
C PHE A 166 -14.37 4.53 0.75
N LYS A 167 -14.03 5.70 0.18
CA LYS A 167 -14.07 6.98 0.92
C LYS A 167 -15.42 7.19 1.62
N ARG A 168 -16.52 6.79 0.96
CA ARG A 168 -17.87 6.81 1.53
C ARG A 168 -18.00 5.84 2.71
N ARG A 169 -17.59 4.57 2.54
CA ARG A 169 -17.69 3.53 3.57
C ARG A 169 -16.86 3.84 4.82
N ALA A 170 -15.62 4.34 4.65
CA ALA A 170 -14.77 4.76 5.76
C ALA A 170 -15.34 5.97 6.49
N THR A 171 -15.92 6.92 5.75
CA THR A 171 -16.61 8.08 6.34
C THR A 171 -17.84 7.65 7.13
N GLU A 172 -18.63 6.70 6.62
CA GLU A 172 -19.77 6.11 7.33
C GLU A 172 -19.34 5.42 8.63
N LEU A 173 -18.32 4.56 8.59
CA LEU A 173 -17.83 3.86 9.78
C LEU A 173 -17.21 4.81 10.81
N ALA A 174 -16.44 5.82 10.37
CA ALA A 174 -15.95 6.89 11.23
C ALA A 174 -17.09 7.70 11.87
N SER A 175 -18.19 7.94 11.14
CA SER A 175 -19.37 8.63 11.66
C SER A 175 -20.16 7.83 12.71
N LEU A 176 -19.95 6.52 12.77
CA LEU A 176 -20.53 5.62 13.77
C LEU A 176 -19.66 5.47 15.04
N GLY A 177 -18.55 6.21 15.15
CA GLY A 177 -17.65 6.12 16.31
C GLY A 177 -16.86 4.81 16.39
N LEU A 178 -16.98 3.96 15.37
CA LEU A 178 -16.13 2.80 15.14
C LEU A 178 -14.83 3.36 14.55
N MET A 179 -13.88 3.72 15.41
CA MET A 179 -12.57 4.28 15.04
C MET A 179 -11.84 3.38 14.04
N LEU A 180 -12.12 3.55 12.75
CA LEU A 180 -11.10 3.47 11.74
C LEU A 180 -10.36 4.79 11.86
N ASP A 181 -9.10 4.76 12.28
CA ASP A 181 -8.22 5.82 11.81
C ASP A 181 -8.09 5.56 10.31
N PRO A 182 -8.60 6.43 9.44
CA PRO A 182 -8.40 6.26 8.00
C PRO A 182 -6.90 6.08 7.70
N ARG A 183 -5.99 6.64 8.52
CA ARG A 183 -4.53 6.42 8.46
C ARG A 183 -4.11 4.95 8.52
N SER A 184 -4.83 4.10 9.27
CA SER A 184 -4.46 2.68 9.46
C SER A 184 -4.55 1.83 8.20
N LEU A 185 -5.23 2.31 7.16
CA LEU A 185 -5.23 1.61 5.90
C LEU A 185 -4.95 2.56 4.69
N THR A 186 -4.96 3.91 4.83
CA THR A 186 -4.99 4.93 3.72
C THR A 186 -3.85 5.00 2.71
N LYS A 187 -2.93 4.04 2.66
CA LYS A 187 -1.75 4.20 1.83
C LYS A 187 -2.05 3.91 0.35
N ARG A 188 -2.66 4.87 -0.34
CA ARG A 188 -2.26 5.13 -1.73
C ARG A 188 -0.79 5.52 -1.62
N ASP A 189 0.08 4.57 -1.94
CA ASP A 189 1.51 4.72 -1.74
C ASP A 189 2.18 4.93 -3.08
N ALA A 190 2.88 6.05 -3.25
CA ALA A 190 3.80 6.18 -4.35
C ALA A 190 5.09 5.45 -3.98
N TYR A 191 5.36 4.34 -4.66
CA TYR A 191 6.62 3.63 -4.50
C TYR A 191 7.73 4.27 -5.29
N ARG A 192 8.94 4.18 -4.75
CA ARG A 192 10.14 4.70 -5.41
C ARG A 192 10.42 3.94 -6.70
N CYS A 193 10.16 2.64 -6.68
CA CYS A 193 10.30 1.77 -7.83
C CYS A 193 9.16 0.74 -7.91
N PRO A 194 8.90 0.22 -9.12
CA PRO A 194 8.05 -0.95 -9.30
C PRO A 194 8.44 -2.10 -8.37
N PRO A 195 7.49 -2.91 -7.90
CA PRO A 195 7.80 -4.13 -7.16
C PRO A 195 8.79 -5.03 -7.90
N GLY A 196 9.68 -5.69 -7.16
CA GLY A 196 10.78 -6.50 -7.72
C GLY A 196 11.92 -5.69 -8.34
N SER A 197 11.88 -4.36 -8.23
CA SER A 197 12.97 -3.46 -8.59
C SER A 197 13.36 -2.63 -7.39
N CYS A 198 14.64 -2.26 -7.31
CA CYS A 198 15.12 -1.33 -6.30
C CYS A 198 15.77 -0.11 -6.95
N ALA A 199 15.71 0.98 -6.19
CA ALA A 199 16.10 2.29 -6.65
C ALA A 199 17.58 2.52 -6.39
N LYS A 200 18.28 3.01 -7.41
CA LYS A 200 19.67 3.48 -7.25
C LYS A 200 19.76 4.92 -7.72
N ALA A 201 20.64 5.69 -7.10
CA ALA A 201 20.93 7.03 -7.56
C ALA A 201 21.49 6.99 -8.99
N LYS A 202 21.06 7.94 -9.83
CA LYS A 202 21.62 8.16 -11.15
C LYS A 202 23.09 8.52 -11.05
N PRO A 203 23.93 8.05 -11.99
CA PRO A 203 25.28 8.57 -12.11
C PRO A 203 25.23 10.11 -12.20
N GLY A 204 25.93 10.79 -11.28
CA GLY A 204 25.92 12.25 -11.20
C GLY A 204 24.65 12.89 -10.63
N ALA A 205 23.77 12.13 -9.97
CA ALA A 205 22.63 12.72 -9.26
C ALA A 205 23.10 13.79 -8.26
N ARG A 206 22.32 14.87 -8.12
CA ARG A 206 22.55 15.91 -7.10
C ARG A 206 22.56 15.29 -5.69
N PRO A 207 23.14 15.94 -4.65
CA PRO A 207 22.95 15.53 -3.25
C PRO A 207 21.49 15.68 -2.81
N THR A 208 21.06 14.92 -1.79
CA THR A 208 19.69 15.09 -1.25
C THR A 208 19.52 16.50 -0.71
N SER A 209 18.33 17.09 -0.88
CA SER A 209 18.06 18.47 -0.48
C SER A 209 16.82 18.59 0.40
N SER A 210 16.81 19.59 1.27
CA SER A 210 15.65 20.03 2.04
C SER A 210 15.36 21.50 1.76
N ASN A 211 14.08 21.87 1.84
CA ASN A 211 13.61 23.26 1.86
C ASN A 211 12.80 23.59 3.13
N GLY A 212 12.79 22.71 4.12
CA GLY A 212 12.13 22.90 5.40
C GLY A 212 10.61 22.77 5.30
N CYS A 213 9.88 23.34 6.27
CA CYS A 213 8.44 23.15 6.39
C CYS A 213 7.62 23.95 5.36
N GLY A 214 7.54 23.45 4.13
CA GLY A 214 6.64 23.92 3.07
C GLY A 214 7.34 24.62 1.90
N PRO A 215 6.58 24.96 0.84
CA PRO A 215 7.15 25.62 -0.33
C PRO A 215 7.71 26.99 0.04
N GLU A 216 8.78 27.41 -0.62
CA GLU A 216 9.49 28.68 -0.38
C GLU A 216 8.56 29.92 -0.30
N LYS A 217 7.40 29.87 -0.97
CA LYS A 217 6.41 30.96 -0.98
C LYS A 217 5.47 30.98 0.23
N TYR A 218 5.32 29.86 0.95
CA TYR A 218 4.28 29.69 1.97
C TYR A 218 4.82 29.34 3.36
N TYR A 219 6.14 29.18 3.55
CA TYR A 219 6.75 28.77 4.84
C TYR A 219 6.36 29.68 6.02
N HIS A 220 6.15 30.98 5.79
CA HIS A 220 5.72 31.92 6.84
C HIS A 220 4.31 31.64 7.42
N TRP A 221 3.48 30.90 6.70
CA TRP A 221 2.12 30.53 7.12
C TRP A 221 2.08 29.17 7.81
N VAL A 222 3.22 28.49 7.88
CA VAL A 222 3.38 27.13 8.42
C VAL A 222 3.81 27.26 9.90
N PRO A 223 2.96 26.92 10.88
CA PRO A 223 3.23 27.13 12.31
C PRO A 223 4.46 26.40 12.86
N GLU A 224 5.60 27.09 12.98
CA GLU A 224 6.83 26.46 13.46
C GLU A 224 6.76 26.09 14.96
N LEU A 225 6.54 24.80 15.25
CA LEU A 225 6.42 24.24 16.61
C LEU A 225 7.70 23.54 17.10
N ASP A 226 8.86 23.80 16.48
CA ASP A 226 10.09 22.97 16.56
C ASP A 226 9.96 21.67 15.76
N PHE A 227 9.33 21.78 14.58
CA PHE A 227 9.18 20.70 13.61
C PHE A 227 10.15 20.83 12.43
N HIS A 228 10.94 21.91 12.34
CA HIS A 228 11.90 22.12 11.24
C HIS A 228 12.76 20.89 10.92
N ASP A 229 13.41 20.28 11.92
CA ASP A 229 14.23 19.07 11.71
C ASP A 229 13.42 17.89 11.17
N CYS A 230 12.13 17.80 11.53
CA CYS A 230 11.23 16.76 11.02
C CYS A 230 10.89 17.01 9.56
N CYS A 231 10.66 18.26 9.17
CA CYS A 231 10.45 18.64 7.78
C CYS A 231 11.71 18.38 6.94
N ASP A 232 12.89 18.71 7.46
CA ASP A 232 14.15 18.43 6.78
C ASP A 232 14.37 16.93 6.56
N ALA A 233 14.09 16.11 7.57
CA ALA A 233 14.15 14.67 7.46
C ALA A 233 13.13 14.13 6.43
N HIS A 234 11.93 14.72 6.37
CA HIS A 234 10.88 14.36 5.42
C HIS A 234 11.28 14.66 3.98
N ASP A 235 11.80 15.86 3.72
CA ASP A 235 12.30 16.25 2.39
C ASP A 235 13.46 15.35 1.94
N ILE A 236 14.42 15.09 2.82
CA ILE A 236 15.55 14.18 2.55
C ILE A 236 15.04 12.77 2.24
N CYS A 237 14.02 12.30 2.96
CA CYS A 237 13.39 11.01 2.70
C CYS A 237 12.71 10.99 1.33
N TYR A 238 11.96 12.04 0.97
CA TYR A 238 11.33 12.18 -0.35
C TYR A 238 12.33 12.24 -1.50
N ASP A 239 13.55 12.67 -1.23
CA ASP A 239 14.63 12.81 -2.22
C ASP A 239 15.58 11.60 -2.23
N SER A 240 15.52 10.74 -1.22
CA SER A 240 16.37 9.55 -1.09
C SER A 240 15.88 8.39 -1.97
N CYS A 241 16.81 7.72 -2.66
CA CYS A 241 16.50 6.48 -3.38
C CYS A 241 16.33 5.28 -2.44
N ALA A 242 16.82 5.35 -1.20
CA ALA A 242 16.61 4.26 -0.22
C ALA A 242 15.19 4.26 0.36
N SER A 243 14.45 5.36 0.23
CA SER A 243 13.09 5.45 0.72
C SER A 243 12.16 4.61 -0.15
N PRO A 244 11.46 3.61 0.40
CA PRO A 244 10.62 2.72 -0.38
C PRO A 244 9.40 3.44 -0.94
N SER A 245 8.83 4.39 -0.20
CA SER A 245 7.57 5.01 -0.59
C SER A 245 7.26 6.36 0.04
N SER A 246 6.28 7.09 -0.53
CA SER A 246 5.84 8.40 -0.04
C SER A 246 5.36 8.32 1.39
N SER A 247 4.57 7.32 1.74
CA SER A 247 4.07 7.25 3.10
C SER A 247 5.07 6.66 4.10
N TYR A 248 6.07 5.87 3.69
CA TYR A 248 7.19 5.55 4.59
C TYR A 248 7.84 6.82 5.14
N CYS A 249 8.01 7.83 4.28
CA CYS A 249 8.50 9.13 4.69
C CYS A 249 7.47 9.92 5.52
N ASN A 250 6.19 9.92 5.12
CA ASN A 250 5.13 10.64 5.87
C ASN A 250 4.94 10.11 7.30
N ASN A 251 5.15 8.81 7.53
CA ASN A 251 4.98 8.18 8.84
C ASN A 251 6.13 8.55 9.77
N GLN A 252 7.37 8.50 9.27
CA GLN A 252 8.52 9.01 10.02
C GLN A 252 8.40 10.50 10.35
N PHE A 253 7.86 11.28 9.41
CA PHE A 253 7.58 12.69 9.64
C PHE A 253 6.58 12.90 10.78
N HIS A 254 5.46 12.17 10.76
CA HIS A 254 4.47 12.16 11.83
C HIS A 254 5.11 11.81 13.18
N ASP A 255 5.86 10.70 13.25
CA ASP A 255 6.44 10.19 14.48
C ASP A 255 7.50 11.14 15.04
N CYS A 256 8.29 11.76 14.17
CA CYS A 256 9.24 12.80 14.55
C CYS A 256 8.54 13.97 15.24
N MET A 257 7.46 14.49 14.64
CA MET A 257 6.70 15.61 15.19
C MET A 257 6.00 15.23 16.51
N MET A 258 5.40 14.04 16.57
CA MET A 258 4.79 13.51 17.80
C MET A 258 5.80 13.40 18.93
N ALA A 259 7.00 12.90 18.64
CA ALA A 259 8.08 12.81 19.62
C ALA A 259 8.60 14.19 20.05
N LYS A 260 8.68 15.18 19.14
CA LYS A 260 8.98 16.58 19.49
C LYS A 260 7.94 17.14 20.46
N CYS A 261 6.64 16.93 20.20
CA CYS A 261 5.57 17.35 21.11
C CYS A 261 5.70 16.70 22.50
N ASP A 262 6.01 15.39 22.54
CA ASP A 262 6.16 14.66 23.79
C ASP A 262 7.35 15.13 24.61
N ARG A 263 8.50 15.39 23.97
CA ARG A 263 9.70 15.91 24.66
C ARG A 263 9.51 17.35 25.14
N LYS A 264 8.96 18.23 24.29
CA LYS A 264 8.87 19.67 24.57
C LYS A 264 7.86 20.01 25.66
N TYR A 265 6.74 19.28 25.72
CA TYR A 265 5.66 19.53 26.67
C TYR A 265 5.57 18.45 27.75
N HIS A 266 6.63 17.67 27.97
CA HIS A 266 6.69 16.71 29.05
C HIS A 266 6.50 17.41 30.41
N GLY A 267 5.48 17.00 31.18
CA GLY A 267 5.19 17.55 32.51
C GLY A 267 4.55 18.95 32.54
N ILE A 268 4.27 19.57 31.39
CA ILE A 268 3.55 20.84 31.26
C ILE A 268 2.10 20.55 30.84
N GLY A 269 1.16 21.42 31.23
CA GLY A 269 -0.30 21.23 31.13
C GLY A 269 -0.78 20.52 29.85
N ILE A 270 -1.58 19.47 30.06
CA ILE A 270 -2.10 18.52 29.06
C ILE A 270 -2.59 19.22 27.78
N GLY A 271 -3.17 20.43 27.88
CA GLY A 271 -3.67 21.19 26.74
C GLY A 271 -2.61 21.60 25.70
N LEU A 272 -1.40 22.00 26.11
CA LEU A 272 -0.35 22.44 25.16
C LEU A 272 0.23 21.25 24.39
N ARG A 273 0.44 20.13 25.08
CA ARG A 273 0.87 18.87 24.46
C ARG A 273 -0.16 18.39 23.44
N SER A 274 -1.44 18.39 23.79
CA SER A 274 -2.52 18.02 22.88
C SER A 274 -2.63 18.96 21.68
N GLY A 275 -2.47 20.28 21.88
CA GLY A 275 -2.46 21.25 20.78
C GLY A 275 -1.29 21.05 19.81
N CYS A 276 -0.09 20.72 20.32
CA CYS A 276 1.06 20.38 19.50
C CYS A 276 0.80 19.13 18.66
N LYS A 277 0.29 18.05 19.26
CA LYS A 277 -0.04 16.81 18.56
C LYS A 277 -1.12 17.02 17.49
N ALA A 278 -2.17 17.78 17.82
CA ALA A 278 -3.20 18.15 16.85
C ALA A 278 -2.63 18.93 15.65
N THR A 279 -1.61 19.77 15.89
CA THR A 279 -0.92 20.48 14.80
C THR A 279 -0.03 19.53 13.99
N ALA A 280 0.72 18.62 14.62
CA ALA A 280 1.49 17.58 13.92
C ALA A 280 0.61 16.71 13.01
N GLU A 281 -0.61 16.42 13.44
CA GLU A 281 -1.60 15.72 12.62
C GLU A 281 -2.04 16.51 11.38
N ILE A 282 -2.16 17.84 11.49
CA ILE A 282 -2.48 18.72 10.35
C ILE A 282 -1.33 18.72 9.36
N TYR A 283 -0.08 18.83 9.83
CA TYR A 283 1.11 18.74 8.98
C TYR A 283 1.17 17.42 8.23
N THR A 284 0.94 16.32 8.94
CA THR A 284 0.93 14.97 8.36
C THR A 284 -0.15 14.84 7.29
N LYS A 285 -1.38 15.32 7.57
CA LYS A 285 -2.47 15.36 6.57
C LYS A 285 -2.13 16.22 5.36
N ALA A 286 -1.41 17.32 5.59
CA ALA A 286 -0.94 18.23 4.57
C ALA A 286 0.28 17.72 3.80
N VAL A 287 0.75 16.48 4.02
CA VAL A 287 1.70 15.74 3.16
C VAL A 287 1.12 14.40 2.71
N GLN A 288 -0.17 14.18 2.90
CA GLN A 288 -0.89 12.99 2.45
C GLN A 288 -1.72 13.28 1.18
N GLY A 289 -1.83 12.28 0.31
CA GLY A 289 -2.67 12.31 -0.88
C GLY A 289 -1.91 12.51 -2.20
N ARG A 290 -2.66 12.57 -3.31
CA ARG A 290 -2.15 12.46 -4.68
C ARG A 290 -1.01 13.45 -5.01
N TRP A 291 -1.10 14.68 -4.52
CA TRP A 291 -0.07 15.70 -4.83
C TRP A 291 1.27 15.39 -4.14
N ALA A 292 1.26 14.75 -2.96
CA ALA A 292 2.46 14.33 -2.27
C ALA A 292 3.09 13.12 -2.98
N ASP A 293 2.26 12.19 -3.45
CA ASP A 293 2.67 11.07 -4.31
C ASP A 293 3.33 11.56 -5.61
N ASP A 294 2.75 12.60 -6.24
CA ASP A 294 3.30 13.23 -7.44
C ASP A 294 4.67 13.85 -7.16
N LEU A 295 4.86 14.50 -6.00
CA LEU A 295 6.14 15.08 -5.58
C LEU A 295 7.18 13.99 -5.25
N PHE A 296 6.81 12.97 -4.50
CA PHE A 296 7.67 11.83 -4.20
C PHE A 296 8.17 11.17 -5.50
N THR A 297 7.25 10.94 -6.43
CA THR A 297 7.54 10.38 -7.76
C THR A 297 8.44 11.30 -8.56
N LYS A 298 8.16 12.62 -8.57
CA LYS A 298 8.96 13.62 -9.27
C LYS A 298 10.42 13.62 -8.78
N TYR A 299 10.64 13.76 -7.47
CA TYR A 299 11.99 13.79 -6.90
C TYR A 299 12.73 12.46 -7.09
N GLY A 300 12.01 11.35 -7.02
CA GLY A 300 12.50 10.03 -7.40
C GLY A 300 12.95 9.97 -8.86
N ASN A 301 12.12 10.45 -9.78
CA ASN A 301 12.44 10.47 -11.20
C ASN A 301 13.58 11.41 -11.55
N GLU A 302 13.84 12.45 -10.76
CA GLU A 302 14.99 13.33 -10.95
C GLU A 302 16.29 12.59 -10.59
N ARG A 303 16.31 11.87 -9.47
CA ARG A 303 17.54 11.34 -8.85
C ARG A 303 17.78 9.86 -9.02
N CYS A 304 16.73 9.06 -9.12
CA CYS A 304 16.78 7.62 -9.01
C CYS A 304 16.50 6.96 -10.36
N LEU A 305 17.00 5.74 -10.50
CA LEU A 305 16.64 4.80 -11.55
C LEU A 305 16.26 3.47 -10.91
N CYS A 306 15.21 2.86 -11.42
CA CYS A 306 14.77 1.54 -11.00
C CYS A 306 15.49 0.49 -11.83
N ARG A 307 16.07 -0.51 -11.17
CA ARG A 307 16.66 -1.66 -11.84
C ARG A 307 15.96 -2.94 -11.41
N PRO A 308 15.55 -3.79 -12.38
CA PRO A 308 15.08 -5.13 -12.07
C PRO A 308 16.29 -5.99 -11.70
N GLN A 309 16.55 -6.12 -10.41
CA GLN A 309 17.48 -7.09 -9.83
C GLN A 309 17.41 -7.00 -8.32
N TYR A 310 17.54 -8.15 -7.65
CA TYR A 310 17.74 -8.27 -6.21
C TYR A 310 18.85 -7.29 -5.76
N CYS A 311 18.43 -6.21 -5.12
CA CYS A 311 19.19 -5.68 -3.99
C CYS A 311 19.03 -6.67 -2.83
#